data_AF-A0A2E3UYQ4-F1
#
_entry.id   AF-A0A2E3UYQ4-F1
#
_cell.length_a   1.000
_cell.length_b   1.000
_cell.length_c   1.000
_cell.angle_alpha   90.00
_cell.angle_beta   90.00
_cell.angle_gamma   90.00
#
_symmetry.space_group_name_H-M   'P 1'
#
loop_
_entity.id
_entity.type
_entity.pdbx_description
1 polymer ?
#
loop_
_entity_poly.entity_id
_entity_poly.type
_entity_poly.pdbx_seq_one_letter_code
_entity_poly.pdbx_strand_id
1 'polypeptide(L)'
;MSLPIIAIVGRPNVGKSTLFNRIAGRRIAIVSDIPGTTRDRVSIDTIWNDKKFILVDTAGVENQPHDQLMWDQIRSQVELAIEQSDLIIFTVDSSEEITDSDREISQMLRKINKPIIVAANKVDTPEKSDYIHNFYSLGFDTLLPISAYHNLGIDDLINESFNHLDIADTDNEKNDSIRIAISGRPNVGKSALFNSIIDTKRSIVSEVAGTTRDMIDYELIVSEQKLTFLDTAGLRRRGKIENGIEKYSTLRTIRAIEMSHISLIVLDASELITSQDSHIIGYIKDANRATIIIVNKWDLATQLQLEKDKVKNLIIEKLNFIPNTPIIFTSAINNSGTSKIFDSIFEVYSEFNKRIPSSEINKIIFEAMGKNPLPGFGRKRPRIYRCIQKKVAPPSFDIITKNPELIHFSYRRYLENIIRNRYGFIGSPIKLSFMNRKYE
;
A
#
# COMPACT_ATOMS: atom_id res chain seq x y z
N MET A 1 8.26 -7.99 -7.33
CA MET A 1 8.06 -6.77 -8.12
C MET A 1 7.05 -5.83 -7.43
N SER A 2 7.16 -4.51 -7.64
CA SER A 2 6.10 -3.55 -7.31
C SER A 2 4.86 -3.84 -8.15
N LEU A 3 3.67 -3.60 -7.61
CA LEU A 3 2.46 -3.68 -8.43
C LEU A 3 2.47 -2.51 -9.42
N PRO A 4 2.26 -2.76 -10.72
CA PRO A 4 2.21 -1.71 -11.71
C PRO A 4 1.04 -0.75 -11.41
N ILE A 5 1.26 0.53 -11.62
CA ILE A 5 0.27 1.58 -11.39
C ILE A 5 -0.29 2.04 -12.74
N ILE A 6 -1.60 1.93 -12.90
CA ILE A 6 -2.34 2.39 -14.08
C ILE A 6 -3.14 3.64 -13.69
N ALA A 7 -2.86 4.77 -14.34
CA ALA A 7 -3.61 6.01 -14.12
C ALA A 7 -4.57 6.29 -15.28
N ILE A 8 -5.80 6.71 -14.95
CA ILE A 8 -6.78 7.17 -15.92
C ILE A 8 -6.71 8.71 -15.98
N VAL A 9 -6.44 9.26 -17.15
CA VAL A 9 -6.33 10.71 -17.40
C VAL A 9 -7.24 11.15 -18.54
N GLY A 10 -7.56 12.44 -18.59
CA GLY A 10 -8.40 13.04 -19.63
C GLY A 10 -9.20 14.22 -19.11
N ARG A 11 -9.80 15.01 -20.00
CA ARG A 11 -10.62 16.17 -19.60
C ARG A 11 -11.87 15.77 -18.79
N PRO A 12 -12.54 16.70 -18.09
CA PRO A 12 -13.81 16.41 -17.42
C PRO A 12 -14.85 15.77 -18.35
N ASN A 13 -15.77 14.96 -17.79
CA ASN A 13 -16.93 14.38 -18.48
C ASN A 13 -16.68 13.35 -19.61
N VAL A 14 -15.44 12.98 -19.92
CA VAL A 14 -15.10 11.89 -20.86
C VAL A 14 -15.42 10.48 -20.33
N GLY A 15 -15.87 10.36 -19.08
CA GLY A 15 -16.26 9.09 -18.46
C GLY A 15 -15.14 8.37 -17.68
N LYS A 16 -14.10 9.10 -17.22
CA LYS A 16 -13.01 8.55 -16.39
C LYS A 16 -13.51 7.81 -15.15
N SER A 17 -14.38 8.41 -14.36
CA SER A 17 -14.91 7.76 -13.14
C SER A 17 -15.82 6.57 -13.45
N THR A 18 -16.51 6.57 -14.58
CA THR A 18 -17.27 5.40 -15.06
C THR A 18 -16.33 4.25 -15.41
N LEU A 19 -15.24 4.55 -16.14
CA LEU A 19 -14.19 3.59 -16.48
C LEU A 19 -13.48 3.05 -15.24
N PHE A 20 -13.09 3.95 -14.33
CA PHE A 20 -12.49 3.62 -13.05
C PHE A 20 -13.37 2.64 -12.26
N ASN A 21 -14.65 2.98 -12.04
CA ASN A 21 -15.59 2.13 -11.32
C ASN A 21 -15.81 0.78 -12.03
N ARG A 22 -15.78 0.77 -13.37
CA ARG A 22 -15.93 -0.45 -14.15
C ARG A 22 -14.76 -1.42 -13.93
N ILE A 23 -13.54 -0.90 -13.99
CA ILE A 23 -12.32 -1.67 -13.78
C ILE A 23 -12.23 -2.11 -12.31
N ALA A 24 -12.43 -1.18 -11.38
CA ALA A 24 -12.44 -1.43 -9.94
C ALA A 24 -13.46 -2.50 -9.52
N GLY A 25 -14.66 -2.49 -10.13
CA GLY A 25 -15.78 -3.35 -9.78
C GLY A 25 -15.66 -4.82 -10.17
N ARG A 26 -14.71 -5.20 -11.03
CA ARG A 26 -14.59 -6.59 -11.53
C ARG A 26 -13.93 -7.58 -10.55
N ARG A 27 -13.27 -7.11 -9.49
CA ARG A 27 -12.89 -7.89 -8.28
C ARG A 27 -12.17 -6.94 -7.29
N ILE A 28 -12.96 -6.18 -6.53
CA ILE A 28 -12.45 -5.28 -5.48
C ILE A 28 -11.62 -6.08 -4.46
N ALA A 29 -10.32 -5.79 -4.37
CA ALA A 29 -9.49 -6.19 -3.23
C ALA A 29 -9.44 -5.05 -2.20
N ILE A 30 -10.59 -4.82 -1.56
CA ILE A 30 -10.77 -4.04 -0.33
C ILE A 30 -10.57 -2.51 -0.50
N VAL A 31 -11.69 -1.80 -0.62
CA VAL A 31 -11.79 -0.36 -0.34
C VAL A 31 -11.59 -0.15 1.17
N SER A 32 -10.68 0.74 1.55
CA SER A 32 -10.53 1.22 2.93
C SER A 32 -11.43 2.43 3.16
N ASP A 33 -12.69 2.20 3.54
CA ASP A 33 -13.58 3.25 4.03
C ASP A 33 -13.39 3.42 5.54
N ILE A 34 -12.47 4.30 5.96
CA ILE A 34 -12.45 4.86 7.32
C ILE A 34 -12.89 6.32 7.22
N PRO A 35 -14.07 6.69 7.75
CA PRO A 35 -14.49 8.08 7.81
C PRO A 35 -13.59 8.85 8.79
N GLY A 36 -12.87 9.88 8.32
CA GLY A 36 -12.16 10.82 9.20
C GLY A 36 -10.73 11.19 8.83
N THR A 37 -10.17 10.67 7.73
CA THR A 37 -8.90 11.17 7.19
C THR A 37 -9.17 12.10 6.02
N THR A 38 -8.51 13.25 6.01
CA THR A 38 -8.52 14.18 4.87
C THR A 38 -8.04 13.45 3.63
N ARG A 39 -9.00 13.13 2.73
CA ARG A 39 -9.04 13.42 1.30
C ARG A 39 -7.68 13.89 0.74
N ASP A 40 -7.03 13.23 -0.21
CA ASP A 40 -7.52 12.91 -1.54
C ASP A 40 -6.64 11.86 -2.23
N ARG A 41 -7.27 10.83 -2.82
CA ARG A 41 -6.85 10.01 -3.98
C ARG A 41 -7.63 8.70 -3.95
N VAL A 42 -8.43 8.43 -4.98
CA VAL A 42 -9.09 7.12 -5.15
C VAL A 42 -8.11 6.21 -5.88
N SER A 43 -7.17 5.63 -5.13
CA SER A 43 -6.33 4.52 -5.60
C SER A 43 -6.92 3.20 -5.09
N ILE A 44 -7.06 2.21 -5.95
CA ILE A 44 -7.63 0.91 -5.58
C ILE A 44 -6.77 -0.25 -6.08
N ASP A 45 -6.49 -1.19 -5.17
CA ASP A 45 -5.89 -2.48 -5.50
C ASP A 45 -6.85 -3.26 -6.40
N THR A 46 -6.42 -3.54 -7.63
CA THR A 46 -7.24 -4.20 -8.65
C THR A 46 -6.63 -5.53 -9.05
N ILE A 47 -7.50 -6.51 -9.29
CA ILE A 47 -7.13 -7.83 -9.82
C ILE A 47 -7.94 -8.08 -11.08
N TRP A 48 -7.26 -8.35 -12.20
CA TRP A 48 -7.88 -8.68 -13.48
C TRP A 48 -7.17 -9.88 -14.10
N ASN A 49 -7.90 -10.96 -14.39
CA ASN A 49 -7.32 -12.22 -14.91
C ASN A 49 -6.07 -12.65 -14.12
N ASP A 50 -6.18 -12.65 -12.80
CA ASP A 50 -5.12 -13.02 -11.83
C ASP A 50 -3.86 -12.12 -11.83
N LYS A 51 -3.84 -11.05 -12.62
CA LYS A 51 -2.82 -10.00 -12.59
C LYS A 51 -3.22 -8.88 -11.64
N LYS A 52 -2.28 -8.43 -10.81
CA LYS A 52 -2.49 -7.38 -9.80
C LYS A 52 -1.89 -6.06 -10.26
N PHE A 53 -2.62 -4.98 -10.07
CA PHE A 53 -2.16 -3.62 -10.37
C PHE A 53 -2.91 -2.61 -9.49
N ILE A 54 -2.37 -1.41 -9.35
CA ILE A 54 -3.03 -0.29 -8.66
C ILE A 54 -3.69 0.58 -9.72
N LEU A 55 -4.98 0.85 -9.57
CA LEU A 55 -5.70 1.76 -10.45
C LEU A 55 -5.89 3.11 -9.75
N VAL A 56 -5.61 4.21 -10.45
CA VAL A 56 -5.72 5.58 -9.92
C VAL A 56 -6.65 6.43 -10.78
N ASP A 57 -7.66 7.07 -10.16
CA ASP A 57 -8.48 8.12 -10.80
C ASP A 57 -7.86 9.51 -10.54
N THR A 58 -7.63 10.27 -11.60
CA THR A 58 -7.14 11.66 -11.51
C THR A 58 -8.23 12.67 -11.16
N ALA A 59 -9.51 12.34 -11.32
CA ALA A 59 -10.62 13.29 -11.15
C ALA A 59 -11.17 13.42 -9.73
N GLY A 60 -10.77 12.56 -8.78
CA GLY A 60 -11.40 12.47 -7.46
C GLY A 60 -11.07 13.59 -6.45
N VAL A 61 -10.44 14.70 -6.86
CA VAL A 61 -9.76 15.64 -5.93
C VAL A 61 -10.43 17.00 -5.78
N GLU A 62 -11.46 17.38 -6.53
CA GLU A 62 -12.08 18.70 -6.34
C GLU A 62 -13.61 18.68 -6.42
N ASN A 63 -14.23 18.86 -5.25
CA ASN A 63 -15.60 19.35 -5.13
C ASN A 63 -15.55 20.86 -4.90
N GLN A 64 -15.24 21.69 -5.91
CA GLN A 64 -15.77 23.06 -6.03
C GLN A 64 -15.72 23.54 -7.50
N PRO A 65 -16.86 23.95 -8.10
CA PRO A 65 -16.88 24.56 -9.42
C PRO A 65 -16.81 26.08 -9.27
N HIS A 66 -15.69 26.71 -9.65
CA HIS A 66 -15.70 28.12 -10.05
C HIS A 66 -14.65 28.38 -11.14
N ASP A 67 -15.09 29.09 -12.17
CA ASP A 67 -14.45 29.28 -13.47
C ASP A 67 -13.07 29.96 -13.44
N GLN A 68 -12.33 29.77 -14.53
CA GLN A 68 -10.95 30.20 -14.86
C GLN A 68 -9.77 29.37 -14.29
N LEU A 69 -9.96 28.56 -13.24
CA LEU A 69 -8.92 27.70 -12.65
C LEU A 69 -8.87 26.25 -13.20
N MET A 70 -9.76 25.90 -14.12
CA MET A 70 -9.93 24.53 -14.63
C MET A 70 -8.71 23.96 -15.36
N TRP A 71 -7.97 24.77 -16.13
CA TRP A 71 -6.84 24.28 -16.94
C TRP A 71 -5.62 23.91 -16.09
N ASP A 72 -5.22 24.78 -15.16
CA ASP A 72 -4.10 24.50 -14.26
C ASP A 72 -4.38 23.31 -13.35
N GLN A 73 -5.63 23.13 -12.94
CA GLN A 73 -6.09 21.95 -12.20
C GLN A 73 -5.96 20.67 -13.04
N ILE A 74 -6.48 20.65 -14.27
CA ILE A 74 -6.35 19.50 -15.19
C ILE A 74 -4.88 19.18 -15.46
N ARG A 75 -4.07 20.21 -15.71
CA ARG A 75 -2.64 20.06 -15.96
C ARG A 75 -1.92 19.41 -14.77
N SER A 76 -2.15 19.91 -13.56
CA SER A 76 -1.54 19.35 -12.35
C SER A 76 -1.95 17.89 -12.10
N GLN A 77 -3.20 17.54 -12.40
CA GLN A 77 -3.69 16.15 -12.32
C GLN A 77 -2.96 15.21 -13.29
N VAL A 78 -2.76 15.68 -14.52
CA VAL A 78 -2.02 14.92 -15.55
C VAL A 78 -0.54 14.78 -15.16
N GLU A 79 0.12 15.83 -14.69
CA GLU A 79 1.51 15.79 -14.22
C GLU A 79 1.68 14.80 -13.06
N LEU A 80 0.78 14.82 -12.08
CA LEU A 80 0.79 13.86 -10.96
C LEU A 80 0.57 12.41 -11.42
N ALA A 81 -0.32 12.18 -12.38
CA ALA A 81 -0.54 10.86 -12.96
C ALA A 81 0.70 10.36 -13.71
N ILE A 82 1.34 11.24 -14.47
CA ILE A 82 2.60 10.95 -15.16
C ILE A 82 3.66 10.52 -14.16
N GLU A 83 3.80 11.19 -13.02
CA GLU A 83 4.82 10.83 -12.02
C GLU A 83 4.55 9.50 -11.31
N GLN A 84 3.28 9.16 -11.11
CA GLN A 84 2.86 8.06 -10.22
C GLN A 84 2.54 6.76 -10.94
N SER A 85 2.29 6.79 -12.24
CA SER A 85 1.89 5.62 -13.01
C SER A 85 3.03 4.98 -13.78
N ASP A 86 2.95 3.67 -13.98
CA ASP A 86 3.78 2.94 -14.93
C ASP A 86 3.16 2.94 -16.33
N LEU A 87 1.83 3.07 -16.40
CA LEU A 87 1.06 3.20 -17.64
C LEU A 87 -0.08 4.20 -17.50
N ILE A 88 -0.36 4.94 -18.57
CA ILE A 88 -1.44 5.93 -18.61
C ILE A 88 -2.53 5.48 -19.60
N ILE A 89 -3.76 5.44 -19.13
CA ILE A 89 -4.96 5.35 -19.97
C ILE A 89 -5.47 6.76 -20.20
N PHE A 90 -5.27 7.29 -21.40
CA PHE A 90 -5.79 8.59 -21.81
C PHE A 90 -7.21 8.42 -22.37
N THR A 91 -8.22 8.75 -21.58
CA THR A 91 -9.63 8.65 -21.96
C THR A 91 -10.08 9.90 -22.71
N VAL A 92 -10.67 9.69 -23.88
CA VAL A 92 -11.30 10.72 -24.71
C VAL A 92 -12.77 10.36 -24.97
N ASP A 93 -13.61 11.34 -25.28
CA ASP A 93 -15.01 11.12 -25.61
C ASP A 93 -15.20 10.98 -27.13
N SER A 94 -15.59 9.79 -27.59
CA SER A 94 -15.83 9.51 -29.02
C SER A 94 -17.10 10.15 -29.58
N SER A 95 -17.99 10.67 -28.72
CA SER A 95 -19.21 11.37 -29.14
C SER A 95 -19.01 12.84 -29.48
N GLU A 96 -17.81 13.38 -29.20
CA GLU A 96 -17.42 14.76 -29.46
C GLU A 96 -16.19 14.80 -30.37
N GLU A 97 -15.96 15.93 -31.05
CA GLU A 97 -14.69 16.15 -31.75
C GLU A 97 -13.54 16.36 -30.76
N ILE A 98 -12.29 16.19 -31.23
CA ILE A 98 -11.10 16.47 -30.43
C ILE A 98 -11.10 17.93 -30.01
N THR A 99 -11.14 18.15 -28.69
CA THR A 99 -11.10 19.49 -28.10
C THR A 99 -9.66 19.97 -27.93
N ASP A 100 -9.48 21.29 -27.72
CA ASP A 100 -8.14 21.85 -27.42
C ASP A 100 -7.55 21.27 -26.12
N SER A 101 -8.42 20.95 -25.16
CA SER A 101 -8.10 20.20 -23.95
C SER A 101 -7.42 18.86 -24.23
N ASP A 102 -7.99 18.09 -25.15
CA ASP A 102 -7.48 16.78 -25.52
C ASP A 102 -6.12 16.94 -26.23
N ARG A 103 -5.97 17.99 -27.04
CA ARG A 103 -4.70 18.34 -27.70
C ARG A 103 -3.62 18.73 -26.69
N GLU A 104 -3.92 19.57 -25.71
CA GLU A 104 -2.97 19.98 -24.67
C GLU A 104 -2.51 18.79 -23.82
N ILE A 105 -3.46 17.97 -23.34
CA ILE A 105 -3.14 16.75 -22.59
C ILE A 105 -2.29 15.81 -23.45
N SER A 106 -2.63 15.62 -24.74
CA SER A 106 -1.82 14.80 -25.65
C SER A 106 -0.39 15.32 -25.81
N GLN A 107 -0.20 16.65 -25.89
CA GLN A 107 1.13 17.27 -26.01
C GLN A 107 1.97 17.06 -24.75
N MET A 108 1.36 17.07 -23.57
CA MET A 108 2.04 16.76 -22.31
C MET A 108 2.45 15.29 -22.27
N LEU A 109 1.52 14.39 -22.59
CA LEU A 109 1.74 12.95 -22.56
C LEU A 109 2.78 12.49 -23.59
N ARG A 110 2.82 13.05 -24.81
CA ARG A 110 3.83 12.68 -25.82
C ARG A 110 5.28 13.01 -25.41
N LYS A 111 5.50 13.86 -24.41
CA LYS A 111 6.85 14.21 -23.94
C LYS A 111 7.43 13.20 -22.93
N ILE A 112 6.63 12.24 -22.49
CA ILE A 112 7.00 11.28 -21.45
C ILE A 112 7.47 9.96 -22.07
N ASN A 113 8.37 9.27 -21.40
CA ASN A 113 8.83 7.94 -21.82
C ASN A 113 8.11 6.84 -21.03
N LYS A 114 6.78 6.75 -21.21
CA LYS A 114 5.91 5.75 -20.58
C LYS A 114 4.86 5.25 -21.58
N PRO A 115 4.40 3.99 -21.48
CA PRO A 115 3.32 3.50 -22.32
C PRO A 115 2.03 4.28 -22.06
N ILE A 116 1.37 4.69 -23.15
CA ILE A 116 0.11 5.43 -23.14
C ILE A 116 -0.85 4.71 -24.08
N ILE A 117 -2.06 4.44 -23.58
CA ILE A 117 -3.14 3.86 -24.36
C ILE A 117 -4.28 4.86 -24.41
N VAL A 118 -4.75 5.18 -25.62
CA VAL A 118 -5.91 6.04 -25.80
C VAL A 118 -7.18 5.20 -25.72
N ALA A 119 -8.06 5.53 -24.78
CA ALA A 119 -9.36 4.90 -24.62
C ALA A 119 -10.45 5.83 -25.17
N ALA A 120 -10.92 5.56 -26.39
CA ALA A 120 -12.02 6.30 -27.01
C ALA A 120 -13.35 5.80 -26.42
N ASN A 121 -13.88 6.54 -25.44
CA ASN A 121 -15.03 6.13 -24.63
C ASN A 121 -16.37 6.58 -25.24
N LYS A 122 -17.48 5.97 -24.80
CA LYS A 122 -18.86 6.18 -25.29
C LYS A 122 -19.14 5.64 -26.71
N VAL A 123 -18.36 4.64 -27.13
CA VAL A 123 -18.59 3.86 -28.36
C VAL A 123 -19.64 2.78 -28.06
N ASP A 124 -20.90 3.18 -27.99
CA ASP A 124 -22.00 2.30 -27.58
C ASP A 124 -22.57 1.45 -28.73
N THR A 125 -22.31 1.85 -29.99
CA THR A 125 -22.78 1.16 -31.21
C THR A 125 -21.62 0.93 -32.19
N PRO A 126 -21.69 -0.14 -33.03
CA PRO A 126 -20.66 -0.41 -34.04
C PRO A 126 -20.44 0.74 -35.02
N GLU A 127 -21.49 1.49 -35.39
CA GLU A 127 -21.40 2.64 -36.30
C GLU A 127 -20.51 3.78 -35.76
N LYS A 128 -20.31 3.85 -34.44
CA LYS A 128 -19.42 4.83 -33.80
C LYS A 128 -17.94 4.41 -33.86
N SER A 129 -17.61 3.18 -34.25
CA SER A 129 -16.20 2.76 -34.36
C SER A 129 -15.46 3.45 -35.49
N ASP A 130 -16.16 3.84 -36.56
CA ASP A 130 -15.56 4.48 -37.73
C ASP A 130 -15.14 5.95 -37.44
N TYR A 131 -15.76 6.59 -36.44
CA TYR A 131 -15.41 7.96 -35.99
C TYR A 131 -14.10 8.03 -35.19
N ILE A 132 -13.57 6.88 -34.81
CA ILE A 132 -12.37 6.78 -33.99
C ILE A 132 -11.11 7.19 -34.77
N HIS A 133 -11.13 7.08 -36.10
CA HIS A 133 -10.00 7.40 -36.96
C HIS A 133 -9.46 8.83 -36.73
N ASN A 134 -10.33 9.78 -36.39
CA ASN A 134 -9.95 11.16 -36.10
C ASN A 134 -9.03 11.27 -34.88
N PHE A 135 -9.15 10.37 -33.90
CA PHE A 135 -8.36 10.38 -32.67
C PHE A 135 -6.91 9.91 -32.83
N TYR A 136 -6.56 9.26 -33.95
CA TYR A 136 -5.15 9.00 -34.29
C TYR A 136 -4.34 10.30 -34.48
N SER A 137 -5.00 11.42 -34.81
CA SER A 137 -4.34 12.73 -34.89
C SER A 137 -3.75 13.22 -33.56
N LEU A 138 -4.12 12.60 -32.43
CA LEU A 138 -3.50 12.83 -31.12
C LEU A 138 -2.08 12.25 -31.02
N GLY A 139 -1.63 11.47 -32.01
CA GLY A 139 -0.25 11.02 -32.14
C GLY A 139 0.14 9.89 -31.18
N PHE A 140 -0.79 8.97 -30.93
CA PHE A 140 -0.56 7.73 -30.17
C PHE A 140 -0.88 6.53 -31.05
N ASP A 141 -0.08 5.47 -30.93
CA ASP A 141 -0.19 4.28 -31.76
C ASP A 141 -1.30 3.33 -31.28
N THR A 142 -1.46 3.20 -29.96
CA THR A 142 -2.44 2.32 -29.34
C THR A 142 -3.70 3.08 -28.98
N LEU A 143 -4.76 2.81 -29.74
CA LEU A 143 -6.07 3.42 -29.54
C LEU A 143 -7.16 2.36 -29.56
N LEU A 144 -7.99 2.33 -28.52
CA LEU A 144 -9.02 1.31 -28.33
C LEU A 144 -10.42 1.93 -28.12
N PRO A 145 -11.45 1.48 -28.88
CA PRO A 145 -12.84 1.78 -28.59
C PRO A 145 -13.29 1.14 -27.28
N ILE A 146 -13.96 1.92 -26.43
CA ILE A 146 -14.63 1.37 -25.25
C ILE A 146 -16.01 2.00 -25.05
N SER A 147 -16.87 1.26 -24.34
CA SER A 147 -18.01 1.84 -23.62
C SER A 147 -17.90 1.45 -22.16
N ALA A 148 -17.41 2.36 -21.32
CA ALA A 148 -17.32 2.15 -19.88
C ALA A 148 -18.70 1.91 -19.25
N TYR A 149 -19.73 2.58 -19.77
CA TYR A 149 -21.10 2.44 -19.31
C TYR A 149 -21.67 1.05 -19.63
N HIS A 150 -21.54 0.58 -20.87
CA HIS A 150 -22.05 -0.72 -21.31
C HIS A 150 -21.08 -1.90 -21.10
N ASN A 151 -19.88 -1.64 -20.56
CA ASN A 151 -18.82 -2.63 -20.35
C ASN A 151 -18.35 -3.32 -21.65
N LEU A 152 -18.12 -2.53 -22.71
CA LEU A 152 -17.58 -3.00 -23.99
C LEU A 152 -16.13 -2.54 -24.16
N GLY A 153 -15.27 -3.41 -24.70
CA GLY A 153 -13.85 -3.13 -24.96
C GLY A 153 -12.95 -3.00 -23.71
N ILE A 154 -13.50 -3.16 -22.50
CA ILE A 154 -12.73 -3.00 -21.26
C ILE A 154 -11.72 -4.12 -21.06
N ASP A 155 -12.08 -5.36 -21.44
CA ASP A 155 -11.18 -6.50 -21.43
C ASP A 155 -9.97 -6.26 -22.33
N ASP A 156 -10.20 -5.80 -23.55
CA ASP A 156 -9.14 -5.50 -24.52
C ASP A 156 -8.26 -4.35 -24.03
N LEU A 157 -8.85 -3.30 -23.46
CA LEU A 157 -8.12 -2.17 -22.87
C LEU A 157 -7.14 -2.61 -21.75
N ILE A 158 -7.61 -3.46 -20.83
CA ILE A 158 -6.79 -3.92 -19.72
C ILE A 158 -5.74 -4.94 -20.18
N ASN A 159 -6.11 -5.87 -21.06
CA ASN A 159 -5.17 -6.84 -21.61
C ASN A 159 -4.07 -6.14 -22.41
N GLU A 160 -4.41 -5.13 -23.21
CA GLU A 160 -3.42 -4.32 -23.92
C GLU A 160 -2.53 -3.56 -22.94
N SER A 161 -3.09 -3.01 -21.85
CA SER A 161 -2.29 -2.39 -20.77
C SER A 161 -1.25 -3.37 -20.21
N PHE A 162 -1.59 -4.65 -20.09
CA PHE A 162 -0.69 -5.68 -19.60
C PHE A 162 0.39 -6.09 -20.60
N ASN A 163 0.22 -5.83 -21.90
CA ASN A 163 1.27 -6.07 -22.90
C ASN A 163 2.43 -5.07 -22.77
N HIS A 164 2.16 -3.89 -22.20
CA HIS A 164 3.15 -2.82 -22.00
C HIS A 164 3.72 -2.77 -20.58
N LEU A 165 3.24 -3.64 -19.69
CA LEU A 165 3.63 -3.69 -18.29
C LEU A 165 4.30 -5.03 -17.98
N ASP A 166 5.39 -4.98 -17.22
CA ASP A 166 6.01 -6.19 -16.68
C ASP A 166 5.20 -6.67 -15.47
N ILE A 167 4.13 -7.41 -15.73
CA ILE A 167 3.23 -7.91 -14.70
C ILE A 167 3.52 -9.39 -14.46
N ALA A 168 4.16 -9.67 -13.33
CA ALA A 168 4.26 -11.04 -12.85
C ALA A 168 2.86 -11.62 -12.62
N ASP A 169 2.59 -12.77 -13.24
CA ASP A 169 1.49 -13.63 -12.83
C ASP A 169 1.63 -13.94 -11.34
N THR A 170 0.51 -14.03 -10.62
CA THR A 170 0.50 -14.18 -9.15
C THR A 170 1.26 -15.40 -8.60
N ASP A 171 1.71 -16.31 -9.46
CA ASP A 171 2.30 -17.59 -9.06
C ASP A 171 3.80 -17.79 -9.36
N ASN A 172 4.54 -16.85 -9.99
CA ASN A 172 5.89 -17.21 -10.48
C ASN A 172 7.10 -16.35 -10.11
N GLU A 173 7.03 -15.47 -9.11
CA GLU A 173 8.25 -15.05 -8.42
C GLU A 173 8.08 -15.14 -6.91
N LYS A 174 8.57 -16.26 -6.35
CA LYS A 174 9.14 -16.24 -5.00
C LYS A 174 10.26 -15.22 -5.03
N ASN A 175 9.90 -13.98 -4.75
CA ASN A 175 10.86 -12.93 -4.49
C ASN A 175 11.50 -13.31 -3.15
N ASP A 176 12.56 -14.13 -3.20
CA ASP A 176 13.21 -14.81 -2.06
C ASP A 176 13.86 -13.84 -1.05
N SER A 177 13.60 -12.54 -1.20
CA SER A 177 14.06 -11.53 -0.27
C SER A 177 12.98 -10.92 0.61
N ILE A 178 13.29 -10.88 1.91
CA ILE A 178 12.53 -10.11 2.89
C ILE A 178 12.83 -8.62 2.68
N ARG A 179 11.87 -7.91 2.09
CA ARG A 179 11.92 -6.45 1.92
C ARG A 179 11.65 -5.71 3.23
N ILE A 180 12.51 -4.76 3.58
CA ILE A 180 12.52 -4.03 4.84
C ILE A 180 12.61 -2.53 4.57
N ALA A 181 11.73 -1.74 5.19
CA ALA A 181 11.83 -0.28 5.22
C ALA A 181 12.35 0.20 6.57
N ILE A 182 13.17 1.27 6.60
CA ILE A 182 13.60 1.93 7.83
C ILE A 182 12.95 3.31 7.90
N SER A 183 12.04 3.46 8.85
CA SER A 183 11.13 4.60 8.96
C SER A 183 11.30 5.31 10.31
N GLY A 184 11.01 6.60 10.36
CA GLY A 184 11.12 7.40 11.58
C GLY A 184 11.43 8.86 11.26
N ARG A 185 11.30 9.73 12.26
CA ARG A 185 11.53 11.18 12.10
C ARG A 185 12.97 11.52 11.71
N PRO A 186 13.23 12.73 11.22
CA PRO A 186 14.60 13.24 11.07
C PRO A 186 15.40 13.07 12.37
N ASN A 187 16.71 12.82 12.26
CA ASN A 187 17.67 12.81 13.38
C ASN A 187 17.51 11.73 14.48
N VAL A 188 16.55 10.81 14.37
CA VAL A 188 16.42 9.63 15.29
C VAL A 188 17.55 8.60 15.13
N GLY A 189 18.42 8.78 14.13
CA GLY A 189 19.59 7.94 13.89
C GLY A 189 19.38 6.79 12.90
N LYS A 190 18.44 6.90 11.97
CA LYS A 190 18.16 5.88 10.93
C LYS A 190 19.42 5.47 10.13
N SER A 191 20.19 6.45 9.65
CA SER A 191 21.44 6.22 8.90
C SER A 191 22.51 5.52 9.72
N ALA A 192 22.67 5.93 10.98
CA ALA A 192 23.61 5.30 11.91
C ALA A 192 23.20 3.85 12.19
N LEU A 193 21.90 3.62 12.41
CA LEU A 193 21.34 2.28 12.63
C LEU A 193 21.55 1.39 11.41
N PHE A 194 21.27 1.90 10.20
CA PHE A 194 21.46 1.15 8.95
C PHE A 194 22.93 0.72 8.75
N ASN A 195 23.88 1.65 8.94
CA ASN A 195 25.30 1.32 8.86
C ASN A 195 25.71 0.30 9.93
N SER A 196 25.22 0.47 11.16
CA SER A 196 25.47 -0.47 12.25
C SER A 196 24.93 -1.87 11.93
N ILE A 197 23.73 -1.98 11.33
CA ILE A 197 23.15 -3.24 10.87
C ILE A 197 24.05 -3.91 9.83
N ILE A 198 24.56 -3.14 8.85
CA ILE A 198 25.47 -3.64 7.82
C ILE A 198 26.79 -4.14 8.43
N ASP A 199 27.36 -3.39 9.37
CA ASP A 199 28.64 -3.72 10.00
C ASP A 199 28.57 -4.93 10.94
N THR A 200 27.40 -5.18 11.55
CA THR A 200 27.21 -6.24 12.56
C THR A 200 27.36 -7.66 11.99
N LYS A 201 27.05 -7.86 10.70
CA LYS A 201 27.26 -9.14 10.02
C LYS A 201 27.97 -8.84 8.71
N ARG A 202 29.25 -9.25 8.58
CA ARG A 202 29.98 -9.31 7.31
C ARG A 202 29.29 -10.32 6.37
N SER A 203 28.13 -9.95 5.84
CA SER A 203 27.39 -10.72 4.85
C SER A 203 28.04 -10.50 3.48
N ILE A 204 27.95 -11.49 2.60
CA ILE A 204 28.28 -11.31 1.19
C ILE A 204 27.34 -10.23 0.65
N VAL A 205 27.91 -9.08 0.30
CA VAL A 205 27.19 -7.93 -0.28
C VAL A 205 27.27 -8.08 -1.78
N SER A 206 26.12 -8.11 -2.46
CA SER A 206 26.05 -7.91 -3.89
C SER A 206 25.44 -6.54 -4.13
N GLU A 207 26.26 -5.57 -4.56
CA GLU A 207 25.73 -4.32 -5.09
C GLU A 207 25.17 -4.61 -6.48
N VAL A 208 23.89 -4.97 -6.56
CA VAL A 208 23.21 -5.04 -7.85
C VAL A 208 22.88 -3.60 -8.25
N ALA A 209 23.74 -3.03 -9.10
CA ALA A 209 23.40 -1.82 -9.84
C ALA A 209 22.30 -2.17 -10.86
N GLY A 210 21.04 -2.11 -10.41
CA GLY A 210 19.85 -2.44 -11.18
C GLY A 210 19.23 -1.21 -11.87
N THR A 211 18.86 -1.41 -13.12
CA THR A 211 18.51 -0.43 -14.16
C THR A 211 17.09 0.15 -14.06
N THR A 212 16.75 0.84 -12.98
CA THR A 212 15.61 1.78 -12.95
C THR A 212 15.94 3.00 -12.09
N ARG A 213 15.66 4.18 -12.64
CA ARG A 213 16.44 5.41 -12.44
C ARG A 213 16.41 6.08 -11.05
N ASP A 214 15.78 5.52 -10.01
CA ASP A 214 15.54 6.28 -8.76
C ASP A 214 15.50 5.52 -7.40
N MET A 215 15.76 4.21 -7.29
CA MET A 215 15.86 3.55 -5.97
C MET A 215 17.13 2.70 -5.83
N ILE A 216 18.02 3.11 -4.90
CA ILE A 216 19.19 2.32 -4.50
C ILE A 216 18.77 1.45 -3.30
N ASP A 217 18.34 0.23 -3.59
CA ASP A 217 18.06 -0.78 -2.57
C ASP A 217 19.37 -1.47 -2.16
N TYR A 218 19.44 -1.95 -0.92
CA TYR A 218 20.62 -2.65 -0.40
C TYR A 218 20.29 -4.09 -0.04
N GLU A 219 20.99 -5.04 -0.67
CA GLU A 219 20.81 -6.46 -0.45
C GLU A 219 21.85 -7.03 0.53
N LEU A 220 21.39 -7.84 1.47
CA LEU A 220 22.17 -8.44 2.54
C LEU A 220 21.77 -9.90 2.69
N ILE A 221 22.72 -10.84 2.75
CA ILE A 221 22.42 -12.25 3.03
C ILE A 221 22.72 -12.56 4.50
N VAL A 222 21.71 -12.96 5.25
CA VAL A 222 21.83 -13.31 6.68
C VAL A 222 21.19 -14.66 6.91
N SER A 223 21.96 -15.60 7.48
CA SER A 223 21.48 -16.96 7.76
C SER A 223 20.83 -17.60 6.54
N GLU A 224 21.49 -17.49 5.37
CA GLU A 224 21.03 -17.99 4.06
C GLU A 224 19.73 -17.35 3.53
N GLN A 225 19.17 -16.36 4.23
CA GLN A 225 18.03 -15.59 3.76
C GLN A 225 18.46 -14.25 3.18
N LYS A 226 17.87 -13.87 2.04
CA LYS A 226 18.13 -12.59 1.39
C LYS A 226 17.27 -11.51 2.05
N LEU A 227 17.87 -10.41 2.48
CA LEU A 227 17.19 -9.22 3.00
C LEU A 227 17.43 -8.07 2.04
N THR A 228 16.38 -7.31 1.72
CA THR A 228 16.48 -6.12 0.87
C THR A 228 16.00 -4.92 1.66
N PHE A 229 16.90 -4.00 1.99
CA PHE A 229 16.56 -2.71 2.58
C PHE A 229 16.17 -1.75 1.47
N LEU A 230 14.95 -1.24 1.54
CA LEU A 230 14.38 -0.34 0.54
C LEU A 230 14.78 1.11 0.80
N ASP A 231 14.98 1.88 -0.27
CA ASP A 231 15.24 3.33 -0.24
C ASP A 231 16.45 3.73 0.64
N THR A 232 17.59 3.08 0.42
CA THR A 232 18.80 3.29 1.23
C THR A 232 19.60 4.54 0.84
N ALA A 233 19.25 5.20 -0.27
CA ALA A 233 19.92 6.41 -0.76
C ALA A 233 19.87 7.56 0.28
N GLY A 234 18.74 7.72 0.97
CA GLY A 234 18.59 8.67 2.09
C GLY A 234 19.29 8.24 3.37
N LEU A 235 19.51 6.93 3.55
CA LEU A 235 20.18 6.35 4.72
C LEU A 235 21.71 6.39 4.61
N ARG A 236 22.28 6.25 3.40
CA ARG A 236 23.72 6.27 3.14
C ARG A 236 24.33 7.69 3.12
N ARG A 237 23.58 8.73 2.75
CA ARG A 237 24.11 10.10 2.66
C ARG A 237 24.24 10.74 4.04
N ARG A 238 25.47 10.98 4.48
CA ARG A 238 25.78 11.79 5.68
C ARG A 238 25.23 13.22 5.53
N GLY A 239 24.20 13.55 6.29
CA GLY A 239 24.10 14.84 6.99
C GLY A 239 24.02 16.13 6.18
N LYS A 240 23.57 16.15 4.93
CA LYS A 240 23.15 17.40 4.27
C LYS A 240 21.64 17.40 4.05
N ILE A 241 20.94 18.06 4.97
CA ILE A 241 19.58 18.51 4.77
C ILE A 241 19.68 19.65 3.75
N GLU A 242 19.42 19.36 2.48
CA GLU A 242 19.15 20.42 1.51
C GLU A 242 17.74 20.94 1.80
N ASN A 243 17.68 22.13 2.39
CA ASN A 243 16.45 22.86 2.63
C ASN A 243 15.69 23.02 1.31
N GLY A 244 14.57 22.30 1.16
CA GLY A 244 13.74 22.26 -0.05
C GLY A 244 13.20 20.88 -0.44
N ILE A 245 13.71 19.77 0.14
CA ILE A 245 13.45 18.39 -0.32
C ILE A 245 12.57 17.55 0.66
N GLU A 246 12.05 18.14 1.75
CA GLU A 246 11.31 17.39 2.78
C GLU A 246 10.04 16.67 2.25
N LYS A 247 9.34 17.29 1.30
CA LYS A 247 8.13 16.71 0.68
C LYS A 247 8.46 15.44 -0.12
N TYR A 248 9.59 15.44 -0.84
CA TYR A 248 10.07 14.29 -1.62
C TYR A 248 10.61 13.17 -0.73
N SER A 249 11.27 13.50 0.39
CA SER A 249 11.73 12.50 1.38
C SER A 249 10.57 11.73 2.01
N THR A 250 9.41 12.39 2.18
CA THR A 250 8.22 11.78 2.78
C THR A 250 7.54 10.80 1.82
N LEU A 251 7.39 11.18 0.55
CA LEU A 251 6.81 10.31 -0.49
C LEU A 251 7.65 9.05 -0.75
N ARG A 252 8.98 9.15 -0.68
CA ARG A 252 9.87 7.99 -0.81
C ARG A 252 9.75 7.02 0.36
N THR A 253 9.66 7.56 1.59
CA THR A 253 9.43 6.77 2.80
C THR A 253 8.10 6.01 2.72
N ILE A 254 7.05 6.67 2.24
CA ILE A 254 5.71 6.10 2.00
C ILE A 254 5.79 4.91 1.03
N ARG A 255 6.41 5.11 -0.15
CA ARG A 255 6.61 4.04 -1.14
C ARG A 255 7.43 2.86 -0.58
N ALA A 256 8.51 3.14 0.15
CA ALA A 256 9.33 2.10 0.77
C ALA A 256 8.51 1.25 1.76
N ILE A 257 7.65 1.88 2.57
CA ILE A 257 6.75 1.18 3.49
C ILE A 257 5.77 0.30 2.70
N GLU A 258 5.09 0.83 1.67
CA GLU A 258 4.14 0.06 0.84
C GLU A 258 4.78 -1.14 0.13
N MET A 259 6.06 -1.04 -0.23
CA MET A 259 6.78 -2.12 -0.90
C MET A 259 7.39 -3.14 0.08
N SER A 260 7.59 -2.75 1.34
CA SER A 260 8.20 -3.59 2.37
C SER A 260 7.28 -4.74 2.82
N HIS A 261 7.86 -5.79 3.41
CA HIS A 261 7.12 -6.71 4.27
C HIS A 261 7.11 -6.21 5.71
N ILE A 262 8.24 -5.67 6.16
CA ILE A 262 8.48 -5.20 7.53
C ILE A 262 8.97 -3.76 7.51
N SER A 263 8.39 -2.91 8.34
CA SER A 263 8.89 -1.56 8.61
C SER A 263 9.54 -1.51 10.00
N LEU A 264 10.82 -1.12 10.03
CA LEU A 264 11.56 -0.83 11.26
C LEU A 264 11.30 0.63 11.64
N ILE A 265 10.61 0.85 12.75
CA ILE A 265 10.28 2.19 13.24
C ILE A 265 11.33 2.63 14.25
N VAL A 266 12.15 3.61 13.87
CA VAL A 266 13.23 4.10 14.71
C VAL A 266 12.74 5.28 15.55
N LEU A 267 12.72 5.08 16.86
CA LEU A 267 12.41 6.08 17.87
C LEU A 267 13.71 6.54 18.55
N ASP A 268 13.73 7.79 18.99
CA ASP A 268 14.83 8.34 19.79
C ASP A 268 14.56 8.08 21.28
N ALA A 269 15.50 7.48 22.02
CA ALA A 269 15.36 7.27 23.46
C ALA A 269 15.15 8.57 24.25
N SER A 270 15.62 9.72 23.77
CA SER A 270 15.50 11.00 24.50
C SER A 270 14.13 11.65 24.41
N GLU A 271 13.37 11.40 23.34
CA GLU A 271 12.03 11.97 23.12
C GLU A 271 10.92 10.90 23.14
N LEU A 272 11.27 9.65 22.88
CA LEU A 272 10.40 8.48 22.73
C LEU A 272 9.36 8.63 21.61
N ILE A 273 8.16 9.12 21.92
CA ILE A 273 7.02 9.16 20.98
C ILE A 273 6.50 10.58 20.87
N THR A 274 6.66 11.15 19.68
CA THR A 274 6.10 12.43 19.28
C THR A 274 4.89 12.25 18.34
N SER A 275 4.20 13.35 17.99
CA SER A 275 3.08 13.32 17.03
C SER A 275 3.51 12.78 15.66
N GLN A 276 4.68 13.19 15.16
CA GLN A 276 5.17 12.77 13.86
C GLN A 276 5.55 11.27 13.84
N ASP A 277 6.00 10.69 14.96
CA ASP A 277 6.17 9.24 15.07
C ASP A 277 4.82 8.52 14.95
N SER A 278 3.80 8.99 15.67
CA SER A 278 2.44 8.45 15.60
C SER A 278 1.84 8.50 14.19
N HIS A 279 2.10 9.57 13.42
CA HIS A 279 1.66 9.67 12.03
C HIS A 279 2.32 8.60 11.13
N ILE A 280 3.64 8.41 11.25
CA ILE A 280 4.37 7.39 10.48
C ILE A 280 3.86 5.98 10.84
N ILE A 281 3.66 5.71 12.13
CA ILE A 281 3.14 4.42 12.63
C ILE A 281 1.71 4.18 12.13
N GLY A 282 0.86 5.21 12.14
CA GLY A 282 -0.49 5.14 11.58
C GLY A 282 -0.48 4.75 10.10
N TYR A 283 0.39 5.36 9.31
CA TYR A 283 0.55 5.02 7.90
C TYR A 283 1.03 3.58 7.68
N ILE A 284 1.99 3.10 8.46
CA ILE A 284 2.48 1.70 8.39
C ILE A 284 1.35 0.71 8.67
N LYS A 285 0.50 1.03 9.65
CA LYS A 285 -0.68 0.24 9.99
C LYS A 285 -1.68 0.23 8.83
N ASP A 286 -1.95 1.37 8.21
CA ASP A 286 -2.87 1.48 7.07
C ASP A 286 -2.35 0.71 5.85
N ALA A 287 -1.03 0.77 5.61
CA ALA A 287 -0.35 -0.05 4.61
C ALA A 287 -0.31 -1.55 4.96
N ASN A 288 -0.81 -1.94 6.14
CA ASN A 288 -0.85 -3.30 6.68
C ASN A 288 0.51 -4.02 6.63
N ARG A 289 1.58 -3.33 7.03
CA ARG A 289 2.94 -3.90 7.07
C ARG A 289 3.28 -4.42 8.45
N ALA A 290 4.11 -5.46 8.48
CA ALA A 290 4.66 -5.93 9.75
C ALA A 290 5.55 -4.82 10.35
N THR A 291 5.61 -4.75 11.67
CA THR A 291 6.26 -3.65 12.37
C THR A 291 7.21 -4.17 13.43
N ILE A 292 8.36 -3.51 13.57
CA ILE A 292 9.31 -3.67 14.68
C ILE A 292 9.68 -2.26 15.16
N ILE A 293 9.61 -2.02 16.46
CA ILE A 293 10.00 -0.74 17.06
C ILE A 293 11.45 -0.84 17.53
N ILE A 294 12.27 0.10 17.09
CA ILE A 294 13.67 0.25 17.48
C ILE A 294 13.79 1.53 18.31
N VAL A 295 14.07 1.40 19.60
CA VAL A 295 14.41 2.53 20.47
C VAL A 295 15.92 2.73 20.39
N ASN A 296 16.35 3.71 19.60
CA ASN A 296 17.76 4.01 19.33
C ASN A 296 18.30 5.06 20.31
N LYS A 297 19.63 5.26 20.31
CA LYS A 297 20.36 6.13 21.26
C LYS A 297 20.22 5.70 22.73
N TRP A 298 20.05 4.40 22.97
CA TRP A 298 19.88 3.86 24.31
C TRP A 298 21.12 4.01 25.21
N ASP A 299 22.27 4.37 24.66
CA ASP A 299 23.46 4.81 25.41
C ASP A 299 23.18 6.03 26.31
N LEU A 300 22.21 6.87 25.95
CA LEU A 300 21.79 8.03 26.75
C LEU A 300 20.89 7.64 27.94
N ALA A 301 20.44 6.38 28.03
CA ALA A 301 19.45 5.96 29.02
C ALA A 301 19.91 6.21 30.46
N THR A 302 21.19 5.98 30.77
CA THR A 302 21.73 6.22 32.12
C THR A 302 21.69 7.70 32.49
N GLN A 303 22.10 8.58 31.57
CA GLN A 303 22.07 10.03 31.79
C GLN A 303 20.62 10.55 31.94
N LEU A 304 19.70 10.00 31.16
CA LEU A 304 18.29 10.36 31.15
C LEU A 304 17.46 9.65 32.24
N GLN A 305 18.11 8.83 33.08
CA GLN A 305 17.47 8.03 34.13
C GLN A 305 16.31 7.15 33.62
N LEU A 306 16.47 6.60 32.41
CA LEU A 306 15.48 5.75 31.76
C LEU A 306 15.65 4.29 32.16
N GLU A 307 14.53 3.67 32.55
CA GLU A 307 14.45 2.22 32.78
C GLU A 307 13.75 1.54 31.61
N LYS A 308 14.29 0.40 31.16
CA LYS A 308 13.77 -0.33 29.99
C LYS A 308 12.30 -0.68 30.11
N ASP A 309 11.88 -1.19 31.27
CA ASP A 309 10.49 -1.64 31.47
C ASP A 309 9.50 -0.47 31.48
N LYS A 310 9.87 0.66 32.10
CA LYS A 310 9.05 1.89 32.09
C LYS A 310 8.87 2.42 30.68
N VAL A 311 9.95 2.50 29.90
CA VAL A 311 9.89 2.96 28.50
C VAL A 311 9.07 1.99 27.65
N LYS A 312 9.27 0.68 27.81
CA LYS A 312 8.50 -0.34 27.08
C LYS A 312 7.00 -0.22 27.35
N ASN A 313 6.60 -0.07 28.62
CA ASN A 313 5.20 0.09 29.00
C ASN A 313 4.60 1.38 28.43
N LEU A 314 5.34 2.49 28.48
CA LEU A 314 4.91 3.77 27.90
C LEU A 314 4.67 3.65 26.38
N ILE A 315 5.56 2.94 25.67
CA ILE A 315 5.40 2.69 24.23
C ILE A 315 4.16 1.84 23.96
N ILE A 316 3.96 0.76 24.71
CA ILE A 316 2.79 -0.12 24.57
C ILE A 316 1.49 0.65 24.82
N GLU A 317 1.46 1.52 25.83
CA GLU A 317 0.30 2.34 26.17
C GLU A 317 -0.02 3.34 25.05
N LYS A 318 0.97 4.10 24.60
CA LYS A 318 0.80 5.11 23.55
C LYS A 318 0.51 4.51 22.17
N LEU A 319 1.06 3.33 21.88
CA LEU A 319 0.92 2.63 20.60
C LEU A 319 0.01 1.40 20.68
N ASN A 320 -1.02 1.46 21.52
CA ASN A 320 -1.99 0.38 21.70
C ASN A 320 -2.72 -0.04 20.41
N PHE A 321 -2.65 0.79 19.37
CA PHE A 321 -3.27 0.56 18.07
C PHE A 321 -2.42 -0.32 17.13
N ILE A 322 -1.18 -0.66 17.51
CA ILE A 322 -0.31 -1.67 16.88
C ILE A 322 0.17 -2.69 17.94
N PRO A 323 -0.76 -3.48 18.51
CA PRO A 323 -0.46 -4.40 19.61
C PRO A 323 0.52 -5.50 19.20
N ASN A 324 1.21 -6.09 20.18
CA ASN A 324 2.15 -7.21 20.02
C ASN A 324 3.36 -6.90 19.11
N THR A 325 3.76 -5.64 19.01
CA THR A 325 4.92 -5.22 18.24
C THR A 325 6.21 -5.41 19.06
N PRO A 326 7.25 -6.11 18.53
CA PRO A 326 8.54 -6.20 19.19
C PRO A 326 9.19 -4.82 19.40
N ILE A 327 9.77 -4.62 20.57
CA ILE A 327 10.50 -3.39 20.93
C ILE A 327 11.95 -3.77 21.22
N ILE A 328 12.89 -3.23 20.46
CA ILE A 328 14.32 -3.50 20.56
C ILE A 328 15.04 -2.21 20.95
N PHE A 329 15.83 -2.26 22.01
CA PHE A 329 16.67 -1.15 22.45
C PHE A 329 18.05 -1.25 21.81
N THR A 330 18.50 -0.17 21.18
CA THR A 330 19.75 -0.14 20.40
C THR A 330 20.55 1.12 20.68
N SER A 331 21.86 1.01 20.48
CA SER A 331 22.75 2.15 20.34
C SER A 331 23.57 1.93 19.07
N ALA A 332 23.17 2.59 17.99
CA ALA A 332 23.84 2.46 16.70
C ALA A 332 25.31 2.90 16.74
N ILE A 333 25.65 3.90 17.57
CA ILE A 333 27.02 4.41 17.71
C ILE A 333 27.92 3.38 18.39
N ASN A 334 27.37 2.63 19.34
CA ASN A 334 28.10 1.61 20.10
C ASN A 334 27.92 0.19 19.51
N ASN A 335 27.28 0.05 18.35
CA ASN A 335 26.91 -1.24 17.74
C ASN A 335 26.22 -2.20 18.73
N SER A 336 25.40 -1.67 19.64
CA SER A 336 24.75 -2.44 20.69
C SER A 336 23.29 -2.71 20.35
N GLY A 337 22.85 -3.96 20.50
CA GLY A 337 21.46 -4.39 20.29
C GLY A 337 21.07 -4.63 18.82
N THR A 338 21.96 -4.38 17.86
CA THR A 338 21.68 -4.54 16.41
C THR A 338 21.55 -5.98 15.96
N SER A 339 22.25 -6.93 16.59
CA SER A 339 22.14 -8.35 16.26
C SER A 339 20.73 -8.90 16.44
N LYS A 340 20.03 -8.45 17.49
CA LYS A 340 18.64 -8.84 17.81
C LYS A 340 17.63 -8.40 16.75
N ILE A 341 17.97 -7.38 15.95
CA ILE A 341 17.10 -6.88 14.88
C ILE A 341 16.87 -7.99 13.84
N PHE A 342 17.91 -8.76 13.49
CA PHE A 342 17.78 -9.86 12.54
C PHE A 342 16.86 -10.97 13.06
N ASP A 343 17.02 -11.36 14.32
CA ASP A 343 16.19 -12.39 14.94
C ASP A 343 14.71 -11.97 14.93
N SER A 344 14.43 -10.71 15.29
CA SER A 344 13.06 -10.17 15.23
C SER A 344 12.52 -10.01 13.81
N ILE A 345 13.37 -9.67 12.82
CA ILE A 345 12.95 -9.64 11.41
C ILE A 345 12.44 -11.02 10.98
N PHE A 346 13.19 -12.09 11.26
CA PHE A 346 12.81 -13.44 10.86
C PHE A 346 11.55 -13.92 11.58
N GLU A 347 11.44 -13.67 12.89
CA GLU A 347 10.25 -14.01 13.68
C GLU A 347 9.02 -13.29 13.12
N VAL A 348 9.09 -11.96 12.98
CA VAL A 348 7.97 -11.15 12.49
C VAL A 348 7.61 -11.50 11.04
N TYR A 349 8.58 -11.80 10.18
CA TYR A 349 8.31 -12.24 8.81
C TYR A 349 7.58 -13.57 8.76
N SER A 350 7.95 -14.52 9.63
CA SER A 350 7.24 -15.80 9.78
C SER A 350 5.80 -15.57 10.24
N GLU A 351 5.59 -14.73 11.25
CA GLU A 351 4.25 -14.33 11.73
C GLU A 351 3.42 -13.65 10.63
N PHE A 352 4.04 -12.78 9.83
CA PHE A 352 3.42 -12.08 8.70
C PHE A 352 2.98 -13.02 7.56
N ASN A 353 3.71 -14.12 7.38
CA ASN A 353 3.40 -15.16 6.39
C ASN A 353 2.61 -16.34 6.95
N LYS A 354 2.24 -16.32 8.23
CA LYS A 354 1.61 -17.45 8.91
C LYS A 354 0.26 -17.78 8.27
N ARG A 355 0.10 -19.06 7.90
CA ARG A 355 -1.16 -19.63 7.39
C ARG A 355 -1.75 -20.59 8.42
N ILE A 356 -3.03 -20.38 8.75
CA ILE A 356 -3.82 -21.18 9.69
C ILE A 356 -4.83 -22.01 8.90
N PRO A 357 -4.95 -23.32 9.18
CA PRO A 357 -5.96 -24.16 8.57
C PRO A 357 -7.39 -23.66 8.85
N SER A 358 -8.26 -23.76 7.85
CA SER A 358 -9.65 -23.29 7.98
C SER A 358 -10.42 -24.03 9.09
N SER A 359 -10.12 -25.30 9.36
CA SER A 359 -10.74 -26.06 10.45
C SER A 359 -10.45 -25.45 11.82
N GLU A 360 -9.20 -25.08 12.08
CA GLU A 360 -8.79 -24.55 13.38
C GLU A 360 -9.31 -23.13 13.60
N ILE A 361 -9.26 -22.27 12.57
CA ILE A 361 -9.77 -20.90 12.70
C ILE A 361 -11.30 -20.89 12.90
N ASN A 362 -12.04 -21.83 12.30
CA ASN A 362 -13.47 -21.96 12.58
C ASN A 362 -13.70 -22.42 14.02
N LYS A 363 -12.96 -23.43 14.48
CA LYS A 363 -13.07 -23.94 15.85
C LYS A 363 -12.92 -22.83 16.89
N ILE A 364 -11.85 -22.03 16.79
CA ILE A 364 -11.62 -20.96 17.77
C ILE A 364 -12.69 -19.86 17.73
N ILE A 365 -13.16 -19.48 16.54
CA ILE A 365 -14.21 -18.46 16.40
C ILE A 365 -15.51 -18.94 17.04
N PHE A 366 -15.90 -20.20 16.81
CA PHE A 366 -17.11 -20.75 17.42
C PHE A 366 -16.99 -20.94 18.93
N GLU A 367 -15.82 -21.35 19.43
CA GLU A 367 -15.55 -21.40 20.88
C GLU A 367 -15.67 -20.01 21.53
N ALA A 368 -15.12 -18.98 20.88
CA ALA A 368 -15.23 -17.60 21.34
C ALA A 368 -16.68 -17.10 21.33
N MET A 369 -17.44 -17.41 20.30
CA MET A 369 -18.87 -17.11 20.25
C MET A 369 -19.68 -17.83 21.33
N GLY A 370 -19.29 -19.05 21.71
CA GLY A 370 -19.90 -19.76 22.82
C GLY A 370 -19.67 -19.08 24.17
N LYS A 371 -18.47 -18.50 24.39
CA LYS A 371 -18.12 -17.75 25.61
C LYS A 371 -18.72 -16.35 25.65
N ASN A 372 -18.75 -15.67 24.51
CA ASN A 372 -19.28 -14.32 24.36
C ASN A 372 -20.18 -14.25 23.13
N PRO A 373 -21.49 -14.55 23.28
CA PRO A 373 -22.44 -14.56 22.16
C PRO A 373 -22.54 -13.22 21.44
N LEU A 374 -22.82 -13.27 20.14
CA LEU A 374 -23.08 -12.06 19.36
C LEU A 374 -24.32 -11.32 19.91
N PRO A 375 -24.23 -10.01 20.19
CA PRO A 375 -25.38 -9.22 20.61
C PRO A 375 -26.42 -9.18 19.48
N GLY A 376 -27.69 -9.43 19.82
CA GLY A 376 -28.81 -9.29 18.89
C GLY A 376 -29.43 -7.90 18.99
N PHE A 377 -29.68 -7.24 17.84
CA PHE A 377 -30.33 -5.93 17.79
C PHE A 377 -31.70 -6.02 17.12
N GLY A 378 -32.77 -5.91 17.91
CA GLY A 378 -34.15 -5.91 17.40
C GLY A 378 -34.53 -7.20 16.65
N ARG A 379 -35.23 -7.06 15.51
CA ARG A 379 -35.72 -8.21 14.71
C ARG A 379 -34.64 -8.86 13.83
N LYS A 380 -33.53 -8.17 13.53
CA LYS A 380 -32.43 -8.70 12.71
C LYS A 380 -31.30 -9.15 13.63
N ARG A 381 -30.76 -10.35 13.40
CA ARG A 381 -29.62 -10.86 14.18
C ARG A 381 -28.39 -11.02 13.30
N PRO A 382 -27.20 -10.56 13.75
CA PRO A 382 -25.95 -10.95 13.12
C PRO A 382 -25.72 -12.44 13.32
N ARG A 383 -25.15 -13.11 12.33
CA ARG A 383 -24.72 -14.51 12.45
C ARG A 383 -23.39 -14.70 11.74
N ILE A 384 -22.44 -15.37 12.38
CA ILE A 384 -21.20 -15.83 11.74
C ILE A 384 -21.41 -17.27 11.26
N TYR A 385 -21.06 -17.55 10.00
CA TYR A 385 -21.21 -18.86 9.36
C TYR A 385 -19.90 -19.63 9.29
N ARG A 386 -18.81 -18.94 8.95
CA ARG A 386 -17.46 -19.51 8.88
C ARG A 386 -16.42 -18.40 8.80
N CYS A 387 -15.18 -18.74 9.11
CA CYS A 387 -13.99 -17.91 8.90
C CYS A 387 -13.02 -18.67 7.99
N ILE A 388 -12.40 -17.97 7.03
CA ILE A 388 -11.32 -18.50 6.20
C ILE A 388 -10.17 -17.51 6.15
N GLN A 389 -8.93 -18.01 6.07
CA GLN A 389 -7.78 -17.15 5.78
C GLN A 389 -7.57 -17.05 4.26
N LYS A 390 -7.91 -15.90 3.70
CA LYS A 390 -7.84 -15.64 2.26
C LYS A 390 -6.39 -15.52 1.78
N LYS A 391 -5.58 -14.72 2.46
CA LYS A 391 -4.17 -14.48 2.09
C LYS A 391 -3.26 -14.36 3.32
N VAL A 392 -1.96 -14.43 3.05
CA VAL A 392 -0.87 -14.10 3.97
C VAL A 392 -0.19 -12.82 3.50
N ALA A 393 0.70 -12.26 4.33
CA ALA A 393 1.45 -11.04 4.04
C ALA A 393 0.57 -9.84 3.59
N PRO A 394 -0.37 -9.35 4.44
CA PRO A 394 -0.61 -9.76 5.82
C PRO A 394 -1.63 -10.92 5.96
N PRO A 395 -1.64 -11.63 7.10
CA PRO A 395 -2.69 -12.59 7.44
C PRO A 395 -4.08 -11.93 7.37
N SER A 396 -4.88 -12.35 6.39
CA SER A 396 -6.18 -11.76 6.09
C SER A 396 -7.27 -12.80 6.20
N PHE A 397 -8.24 -12.55 7.08
CA PHE A 397 -9.34 -13.44 7.39
C PHE A 397 -10.66 -12.86 6.93
N ASP A 398 -11.40 -13.70 6.21
CA ASP A 398 -12.73 -13.42 5.70
C ASP A 398 -13.74 -14.19 6.56
N ILE A 399 -14.52 -13.44 7.34
CA ILE A 399 -15.57 -13.95 8.21
C ILE A 399 -16.89 -13.79 7.45
N ILE A 400 -17.46 -14.92 7.04
CA ILE A 400 -18.72 -14.97 6.32
C ILE A 400 -19.86 -14.84 7.32
N THR A 401 -20.68 -13.81 7.16
CA THR A 401 -21.75 -13.47 8.10
C THR A 401 -23.08 -13.19 7.41
N LYS A 402 -24.13 -13.10 8.23
CA LYS A 402 -25.40 -12.47 7.90
C LYS A 402 -25.46 -11.15 8.67
N ASN A 403 -25.85 -10.07 8.00
CA ASN A 403 -25.96 -8.73 8.59
C ASN A 403 -24.63 -8.26 9.26
N PRO A 404 -23.50 -8.23 8.54
CA PRO A 404 -22.19 -7.78 9.06
C PRO A 404 -22.23 -6.37 9.65
N GLU A 405 -23.10 -5.50 9.14
CA GLU A 405 -23.32 -4.14 9.62
C GLU A 405 -23.78 -4.08 11.08
N LEU A 406 -24.41 -5.16 11.58
CA LEU A 406 -24.84 -5.26 12.98
C LEU A 406 -23.72 -5.72 13.92
N ILE A 407 -22.56 -6.14 13.39
CA ILE A 407 -21.42 -6.56 14.20
C ILE A 407 -20.61 -5.33 14.58
N HIS A 408 -20.86 -4.83 15.78
CA HIS A 408 -20.19 -3.67 16.36
C HIS A 408 -18.66 -3.84 16.44
N PHE A 409 -17.91 -2.75 16.33
CA PHE A 409 -16.44 -2.76 16.27
C PHE A 409 -15.80 -3.46 17.48
N SER A 410 -16.42 -3.36 18.66
CA SER A 410 -15.93 -4.01 19.88
C SER A 410 -15.91 -5.54 19.75
N TYR A 411 -16.92 -6.12 19.10
CA TYR A 411 -16.95 -7.56 18.83
C TYR A 411 -15.93 -7.96 17.76
N ARG A 412 -15.72 -7.10 16.76
CA ARG A 412 -14.66 -7.32 15.75
C ARG A 412 -13.28 -7.36 16.39
N ARG A 413 -12.98 -6.41 17.29
CA ARG A 413 -11.74 -6.40 18.09
C ARG A 413 -11.64 -7.61 19.03
N TYR A 414 -12.75 -8.02 19.63
CA TYR A 414 -12.78 -9.24 20.45
C TYR A 414 -12.33 -10.46 19.64
N LEU A 415 -12.88 -10.67 18.44
CA LEU A 415 -12.46 -11.78 17.58
C LEU A 415 -10.99 -11.67 17.13
N GLU A 416 -10.52 -10.46 16.80
CA GLU A 416 -9.10 -10.23 16.50
C GLU A 416 -8.20 -10.64 17.68
N ASN A 417 -8.55 -10.21 18.90
CA ASN A 417 -7.78 -10.55 20.11
C ASN A 417 -7.80 -12.05 20.39
N ILE A 418 -8.91 -12.73 20.15
CA ILE A 418 -8.98 -14.20 20.27
C ILE A 418 -7.99 -14.88 19.31
N ILE A 419 -7.96 -14.44 18.05
CA ILE A 419 -7.01 -14.97 17.05
C ILE A 419 -5.58 -14.71 17.49
N ARG A 420 -5.26 -13.48 17.90
CA ARG A 420 -3.92 -13.10 18.40
C ARG A 420 -3.50 -13.92 19.62
N ASN A 421 -4.37 -14.06 20.61
CA ASN A 421 -4.05 -14.78 21.84
C ASN A 421 -3.77 -16.26 21.61
N ARG A 422 -4.39 -16.87 20.59
CA ARG A 422 -4.15 -18.28 20.25
C ARG A 422 -2.92 -18.48 19.38
N TYR A 423 -2.75 -17.65 18.37
CA TYR A 423 -1.81 -17.90 17.28
C TYR A 423 -0.63 -16.93 17.24
N GLY A 424 -0.60 -15.91 18.10
CA GLY A 424 0.44 -14.89 18.13
C GLY A 424 0.15 -13.74 17.19
N PHE A 425 0.85 -13.71 16.05
CA PHE A 425 0.97 -12.56 15.14
C PHE A 425 1.79 -11.42 15.74
N ILE A 426 2.91 -11.77 16.36
CA ILE A 426 3.88 -10.81 16.89
C ILE A 426 4.42 -9.96 15.73
N GLY A 427 4.32 -8.64 15.87
CA GLY A 427 4.72 -7.66 14.85
C GLY A 427 3.88 -7.68 13.58
N SER A 428 2.98 -8.64 13.39
CA SER A 428 2.12 -8.74 12.20
C SER A 428 0.75 -8.09 12.43
N PRO A 429 0.28 -7.24 11.50
CA PRO A 429 -1.12 -6.86 11.45
C PRO A 429 -1.98 -8.07 11.08
N ILE A 430 -3.25 -8.05 11.48
CA ILE A 430 -4.26 -9.02 11.04
C ILE A 430 -5.39 -8.23 10.40
N LYS A 431 -5.82 -8.65 9.21
CA LYS A 431 -6.97 -8.05 8.53
C LYS A 431 -8.20 -8.92 8.73
N LEU A 432 -9.25 -8.37 9.35
CA LEU A 432 -10.55 -9.05 9.47
C LEU A 432 -11.59 -8.38 8.58
N SER A 433 -12.11 -9.12 7.60
CA SER A 433 -13.19 -8.67 6.72
C SER A 433 -14.47 -9.43 7.05
N PHE A 434 -15.57 -8.73 7.30
CA PHE A 434 -16.87 -9.32 7.58
C PHE A 434 -17.73 -9.20 6.33
N MET A 435 -17.97 -10.32 5.65
CA MET A 435 -18.65 -10.32 4.35
C MET A 435 -20.04 -10.93 4.47
N ASN A 436 -21.03 -10.31 3.83
CA ASN A 436 -22.33 -10.94 3.66
C ASN A 436 -22.16 -12.24 2.86
N ARG A 437 -22.86 -13.28 3.30
CA ARG A 437 -23.04 -14.49 2.49
C ARG A 437 -23.74 -14.08 1.19
N LYS A 438 -23.00 -14.00 0.08
CA LYS A 438 -23.61 -13.94 -1.24
C LYS A 438 -24.41 -15.24 -1.39
N TYR A 439 -25.68 -15.11 -1.75
CA TYR A 439 -26.44 -16.24 -2.26
C TYR A 439 -25.78 -16.58 -3.60
N GLU A 440 -25.00 -17.65 -3.63
CA GLU A 440 -24.68 -18.33 -4.89
C GLU A 440 -25.96 -18.95 -5.45
#